data_AF-A0A9P6P0L5-F1
#
_entry.id   AF-A0A9P6P0L5-F1
#
_cell.length_a   1.000
_cell.length_b   1.000
_cell.length_c   1.000
_cell.angle_alpha   90.00
_cell.angle_beta   90.00
_cell.angle_gamma   90.00
#
_symmetry.space_group_name_H-M   'P 1'
#
loop_
_entity.id
_entity.type
_entity.pdbx_description
1 polymer ?
#
loop_
_entity_poly.entity_id
_entity_poly.type
_entity_poly.pdbx_seq_one_letter_code
_entity_poly.pdbx_strand_id
1 'polypeptide(L)'
;MTAGKDHGSRIKHAFTSRLQLRPPVDDDPRQLSSGKKTLIIISIALCAGTSGFSSTIYFPGLPAITSDLNAPPMATTLTAALFVLFMGIAPVIWATFSDYYQVRRILFMISMAIFGVASLGSTFLNNIWGIVVLRCIQSVGSSCGQSVGAGVISDCYPVEQRGAAFGKYFFAVFLGPLLGPIVGGFVIMSDYSWRATFLFCVALAVFNIIFVFFSLPETYRVDEKFDTQLPVTNAPSPVGETEKASGPNSLSETISDVDEHGANKIPAQKVVKTDVPEAICQTGYFYGQDVSVAAVRWWKIA
;
A
#
# COMPACT_ATOMS: atom_id res chain seq x y z
N MET A 1 -44.17 -20.93 2.59
CA MET A 1 -43.06 -21.45 3.43
C MET A 1 -41.70 -21.55 2.71
N THR A 2 -41.49 -20.93 1.54
CA THR A 2 -40.26 -21.08 0.74
C THR A 2 -39.23 -19.94 0.88
N ALA A 3 -39.57 -18.82 1.54
CA ALA A 3 -38.68 -17.65 1.65
C ALA A 3 -37.45 -17.84 2.58
N GLY A 4 -37.48 -18.83 3.49
CA GLY A 4 -36.39 -19.05 4.45
C GLY A 4 -35.19 -19.85 3.91
N LYS A 5 -35.39 -20.69 2.88
CA LYS A 5 -34.32 -21.53 2.32
C LYS A 5 -33.36 -20.78 1.39
N ASP A 6 -33.86 -19.74 0.71
CA ASP A 6 -33.07 -18.95 -0.25
C ASP A 6 -32.05 -18.03 0.44
N HIS A 7 -32.42 -17.43 1.58
CA HIS A 7 -31.53 -16.53 2.31
C HIS A 7 -30.29 -17.25 2.86
N GLY A 8 -30.46 -18.47 3.39
CA GLY A 8 -29.34 -19.29 3.87
C GLY A 8 -28.41 -19.75 2.74
N SER A 9 -28.94 -20.02 1.55
CA SER A 9 -28.15 -20.35 0.36
C SER A 9 -27.32 -19.16 -0.11
N ARG A 10 -27.91 -17.96 -0.16
CA ARG A 10 -27.21 -16.72 -0.55
C ARG A 10 -26.11 -16.33 0.44
N ILE A 11 -26.34 -16.50 1.75
CA ILE A 11 -25.31 -16.27 2.77
C ILE A 11 -24.17 -17.28 2.62
N LYS A 12 -24.49 -18.57 2.41
CA LYS A 12 -23.46 -19.60 2.17
C LYS A 12 -22.70 -19.30 0.90
N HIS A 13 -23.35 -18.97 -0.21
CA HIS A 13 -22.68 -18.62 -1.46
C HIS A 13 -21.84 -17.35 -1.34
N ALA A 14 -22.33 -16.32 -0.64
CA ALA A 14 -21.58 -15.11 -0.35
C ALA A 14 -20.38 -15.41 0.57
N PHE A 15 -20.53 -16.28 1.55
CA PHE A 15 -19.45 -16.70 2.44
C PHE A 15 -18.41 -17.54 1.68
N THR A 16 -18.85 -18.47 0.84
CA THR A 16 -17.99 -19.32 0.01
C THR A 16 -17.26 -18.52 -1.06
N SER A 17 -17.90 -17.54 -1.71
CA SER A 17 -17.23 -16.63 -2.66
C SER A 17 -16.29 -15.64 -1.97
N ARG A 18 -16.55 -15.31 -0.70
CA ARG A 18 -15.62 -14.53 0.14
C ARG A 18 -14.43 -15.36 0.65
N LEU A 19 -14.56 -16.69 0.69
CA LEU A 19 -13.51 -17.64 1.04
C LEU A 19 -12.64 -18.10 -0.15
N GLN A 20 -13.05 -17.82 -1.38
CA GLN A 20 -12.25 -18.17 -2.55
C GLN A 20 -10.95 -17.37 -2.56
N LEU A 21 -9.81 -18.06 -2.74
CA LEU A 21 -8.49 -17.44 -2.86
C LEU A 21 -8.40 -16.47 -4.05
N ARG A 22 -9.19 -16.69 -5.10
CA ARG A 22 -9.41 -15.79 -6.25
C ARG A 22 -10.88 -15.82 -6.65
N PRO A 23 -11.75 -14.94 -6.16
CA PRO A 23 -12.99 -14.67 -6.84
C PRO A 23 -12.68 -13.98 -8.18
N PRO A 24 -13.45 -14.26 -9.24
CA PRO A 24 -13.28 -13.58 -10.52
C PRO A 24 -13.48 -12.07 -10.32
N VAL A 25 -12.49 -11.31 -10.79
CA VAL A 25 -12.54 -9.85 -10.84
C VAL A 25 -13.41 -9.49 -12.03
N ASP A 26 -14.71 -9.42 -11.80
CA ASP A 26 -15.67 -9.08 -12.86
C ASP A 26 -15.82 -7.56 -13.06
N ASP A 27 -15.46 -6.75 -12.05
CA ASP A 27 -15.61 -5.28 -12.08
C ASP A 27 -14.28 -4.54 -11.85
N ASP A 28 -14.00 -3.50 -12.65
CA ASP A 28 -12.84 -2.63 -12.49
C ASP A 28 -12.97 -1.83 -11.16
N PRO A 29 -11.98 -1.88 -10.24
CA PRO A 29 -12.02 -1.14 -8.98
C PRO A 29 -12.16 0.38 -9.15
N ARG A 30 -11.88 0.92 -10.35
CA ARG A 30 -12.09 2.32 -10.68
C ARG A 30 -13.57 2.68 -10.83
N GLN A 31 -14.44 1.73 -11.12
CA GLN A 31 -15.89 1.94 -11.29
C GLN A 31 -16.69 1.83 -9.98
N LEU A 32 -16.03 1.54 -8.84
CA LEU A 32 -16.67 1.51 -7.53
C LEU A 32 -17.27 2.87 -7.14
N SER A 33 -18.46 2.85 -6.54
CA SER A 33 -19.09 4.04 -5.95
C SER A 33 -18.18 4.71 -4.91
N SER A 34 -18.16 6.05 -4.89
CA SER A 34 -17.33 6.87 -4.00
C SER A 34 -17.45 6.49 -2.51
N GLY A 35 -18.64 6.05 -2.07
CA GLY A 35 -18.86 5.56 -0.71
C GLY A 35 -18.11 4.26 -0.41
N LYS A 36 -18.15 3.29 -1.34
CA LYS A 36 -17.41 2.02 -1.21
C LYS A 36 -15.90 2.24 -1.22
N LYS A 37 -15.40 3.11 -2.10
CA LYS A 37 -13.97 3.48 -2.13
C LYS A 37 -13.50 4.11 -0.81
N THR A 38 -14.33 4.97 -0.22
CA THR A 38 -14.03 5.58 1.08
C THR A 38 -14.01 4.54 2.21
N LEU A 39 -14.95 3.58 2.22
CA LEU A 39 -14.94 2.47 3.18
C LEU A 39 -13.69 1.57 3.05
N ILE A 40 -13.24 1.31 1.81
CA ILE A 40 -11.99 0.57 1.56
C ILE A 40 -10.78 1.34 2.10
N ILE A 41 -10.69 2.66 1.84
CA ILE A 41 -9.61 3.47 2.42
C ILE A 41 -9.64 3.41 3.95
N ILE A 42 -10.81 3.59 4.57
CA ILE A 42 -10.94 3.61 6.03
C ILE A 42 -10.50 2.28 6.64
N SER A 43 -10.96 1.15 6.09
CA SER A 43 -10.58 -0.18 6.60
C SER A 43 -9.08 -0.44 6.52
N ILE A 44 -8.46 -0.08 5.39
CA ILE A 44 -7.01 -0.23 5.20
C ILE A 44 -6.24 0.73 6.10
N ALA A 45 -6.70 1.97 6.24
CA ALA A 45 -6.08 2.96 7.11
C ALA A 45 -6.16 2.57 8.59
N LEU A 46 -7.28 1.98 9.03
CA LEU A 46 -7.42 1.42 10.38
C LEU A 46 -6.42 0.29 10.63
N CYS A 47 -6.27 -0.62 9.64
CA CYS A 47 -5.28 -1.69 9.72
C CYS A 47 -3.85 -1.13 9.83
N ALA A 48 -3.51 -0.17 8.95
CA ALA A 48 -2.20 0.46 8.92
C ALA A 48 -1.91 1.28 10.20
N GLY A 49 -2.89 2.04 10.69
CA GLY A 49 -2.81 2.84 11.92
C GLY A 49 -2.69 2.00 13.19
N THR A 50 -3.22 0.77 13.19
CA THR A 50 -3.07 -0.18 14.31
C THR A 50 -1.60 -0.47 14.62
N SER A 51 -0.73 -0.48 13.60
CA SER A 51 0.72 -0.65 13.77
C SER A 51 1.34 0.44 14.63
N GLY A 52 1.05 1.70 14.28
CA GLY A 52 1.56 2.86 15.01
C GLY A 52 0.95 2.99 16.40
N PHE A 53 -0.36 2.72 16.51
CA PHE A 53 -1.08 2.70 17.77
C PHE A 53 -0.48 1.68 18.77
N SER A 54 -0.21 0.45 18.31
CA SER A 54 0.37 -0.60 19.15
C SER A 54 1.79 -0.28 19.63
N SER A 55 2.54 0.52 18.87
CA SER A 55 3.86 0.99 19.29
C SER A 55 3.75 2.03 20.40
N THR A 56 2.85 3.01 20.25
CA THR A 56 2.78 4.16 21.15
C THR A 56 2.00 3.91 22.43
N ILE A 57 1.02 2.99 22.42
CA ILE A 57 0.26 2.60 23.62
C ILE A 57 1.16 1.99 24.72
N TYR A 58 2.35 1.51 24.35
CA TYR A 58 3.26 0.82 25.24
C TYR A 58 4.07 1.75 26.16
N PHE A 59 4.39 2.97 25.70
CA PHE A 59 5.26 3.91 26.43
C PHE A 59 4.82 4.24 27.86
N PRO A 60 3.53 4.56 28.14
CA PRO A 60 3.13 4.87 29.51
C PRO A 60 3.24 3.67 30.45
N GLY A 61 3.25 2.44 29.92
CA GLY A 61 3.29 1.19 30.70
C GLY A 61 4.69 0.65 30.97
N LEU A 62 5.74 1.23 30.37
CA LEU A 62 7.12 0.77 30.52
C LEU A 62 7.59 0.69 31.99
N PRO A 63 7.30 1.68 32.85
CA PRO A 63 7.74 1.63 34.24
C PRO A 63 7.09 0.46 34.99
N ALA A 64 5.78 0.24 34.78
CA ALA A 64 5.03 -0.84 35.41
C ALA A 64 5.54 -2.24 35.01
N ILE A 65 5.93 -2.42 33.74
CA ILE A 65 6.52 -3.68 33.25
C ILE A 65 7.87 -3.94 33.90
N THR A 66 8.69 -2.88 34.03
CA THR A 66 10.03 -2.98 34.60
C THR A 66 9.97 -3.40 36.07
N SER A 67 9.03 -2.84 36.84
CA SER A 67 8.80 -3.23 38.24
C SER A 67 8.20 -4.62 38.40
N ASP A 68 7.22 -4.99 37.56
CA ASP A 68 6.50 -6.27 37.68
C ASP A 68 7.39 -7.48 37.28
N LEU A 69 8.19 -7.33 36.23
CA LEU A 69 9.08 -8.39 35.75
C LEU A 69 10.48 -8.38 36.39
N ASN A 70 10.78 -7.42 37.28
CA ASN A 70 12.13 -7.18 37.82
C ASN A 70 13.21 -7.19 36.72
N ALA A 71 12.88 -6.64 35.55
CA ALA A 71 13.76 -6.63 34.39
C ALA A 71 14.65 -5.38 34.39
N PRO A 72 15.87 -5.43 33.82
CA PRO A 72 16.67 -4.23 33.64
C PRO A 72 15.94 -3.25 32.70
N PRO A 73 15.93 -1.93 32.99
CA PRO A 73 15.24 -0.93 32.16
C PRO A 73 15.66 -0.96 30.68
N MET A 74 16.92 -1.34 30.41
CA MET A 74 17.46 -1.52 29.08
C MET A 74 16.74 -2.62 28.27
N ALA A 75 16.26 -3.69 28.92
CA ALA A 75 15.50 -4.74 28.25
C ALA A 75 14.10 -4.24 27.85
N THR A 76 13.47 -3.41 28.67
CA THR A 76 12.15 -2.82 28.39
C THR A 76 12.18 -1.78 27.28
N THR A 77 13.28 -1.03 27.12
CA THR A 77 13.45 -0.13 25.96
C THR A 77 13.84 -0.90 24.69
N LEU A 78 14.57 -2.01 24.84
CA LEU A 78 14.93 -2.90 23.73
C LEU A 78 13.70 -3.51 23.05
N THR A 79 12.64 -3.85 23.80
CA THR A 79 11.39 -4.36 23.20
C THR A 79 10.76 -3.36 22.23
N ALA A 80 10.74 -2.07 22.60
CA ALA A 80 10.19 -1.00 21.77
C ALA A 80 11.08 -0.74 20.54
N ALA A 81 12.41 -0.75 20.72
CA ALA A 81 13.35 -0.57 19.62
C ALA A 81 13.25 -1.70 18.58
N LEU A 82 13.20 -2.96 19.03
CA LEU A 82 13.05 -4.11 18.14
C LEU A 82 11.69 -4.10 17.43
N PHE A 83 10.62 -3.69 18.11
CA PHE A 83 9.32 -3.53 17.46
C PHE A 83 9.39 -2.57 16.26
N VAL A 84 10.01 -1.40 16.42
CA VAL A 84 10.14 -0.42 15.33
C VAL A 84 11.07 -0.93 14.22
N LEU A 85 12.15 -1.65 14.58
CA LEU A 85 13.06 -2.25 13.60
C LEU A 85 12.33 -3.26 12.70
N PHE A 86 11.56 -4.17 13.28
CA PHE A 86 10.77 -5.14 12.49
C PHE A 86 9.60 -4.50 11.76
N MET A 87 9.00 -3.43 12.30
CA MET A 87 7.99 -2.63 11.60
C MET A 87 8.54 -1.99 10.31
N GLY A 88 9.85 -1.74 10.21
CA GLY A 88 10.50 -1.26 8.98
C GLY A 88 10.82 -2.37 7.96
N ILE A 89 11.16 -3.58 8.43
CA ILE A 89 11.57 -4.70 7.56
C ILE A 89 10.36 -5.48 7.04
N ALA A 90 9.37 -5.74 7.90
CA ALA A 90 8.21 -6.56 7.57
C ALA A 90 7.36 -6.07 6.39
N PRO A 91 7.13 -4.75 6.17
CA PRO A 91 6.37 -4.26 5.03
C PRO A 91 6.93 -4.73 3.67
N VAL A 92 8.25 -4.90 3.57
CA VAL A 92 8.91 -5.39 2.34
C VAL A 92 8.50 -6.82 2.04
N ILE A 93 8.48 -7.67 3.06
CA ILE A 93 8.05 -9.07 2.94
C ILE A 93 6.59 -9.10 2.48
N TRP A 94 5.70 -8.38 3.17
CA TRP A 94 4.28 -8.35 2.80
C TRP A 94 4.02 -7.79 1.41
N ALA A 95 4.85 -6.86 0.91
CA ALA A 95 4.76 -6.36 -0.46
C ALA A 95 4.92 -7.50 -1.47
N THR A 96 6.03 -8.24 -1.36
CA THR A 96 6.36 -9.35 -2.26
C THR A 96 5.30 -10.46 -2.20
N PHE A 97 4.79 -10.77 -1.00
CA PHE A 97 3.72 -11.75 -0.83
C PHE A 97 2.40 -11.29 -1.49
N SER A 98 2.05 -10.00 -1.39
CA SER A 98 0.87 -9.44 -2.06
C SER A 98 0.93 -9.60 -3.57
N ASP A 99 2.09 -9.33 -4.17
CA ASP A 99 2.24 -9.37 -5.62
C ASP A 99 2.29 -10.81 -6.15
N TYR A 100 3.00 -11.71 -5.45
CA TYR A 100 3.13 -13.11 -5.86
C TYR A 100 1.81 -13.88 -5.73
N TYR A 101 1.15 -13.79 -4.58
CA TYR A 101 -0.08 -14.55 -4.34
C TYR A 101 -1.30 -13.92 -4.98
N GLN A 102 -1.23 -12.65 -5.40
CA GLN A 102 -2.33 -11.94 -6.02
C GLN A 102 -3.60 -11.89 -5.15
N VAL A 103 -3.43 -11.97 -3.83
CA VAL A 103 -4.54 -11.96 -2.85
C VAL A 103 -4.29 -10.87 -1.83
N ARG A 104 -5.18 -9.88 -1.75
CA ARG A 104 -5.00 -8.75 -0.82
C ARG A 104 -5.77 -8.93 0.47
N ARG A 105 -7.04 -9.34 0.41
CA ARG A 105 -7.89 -9.44 1.61
C ARG A 105 -7.41 -10.52 2.59
N ILE A 106 -7.08 -11.71 2.07
CA ILE A 106 -6.63 -12.82 2.92
C ILE A 106 -5.32 -12.46 3.62
N LEU A 107 -4.42 -11.72 2.96
CA LEU A 107 -3.20 -11.24 3.61
C LEU A 107 -3.48 -10.32 4.80
N PHE A 108 -4.41 -9.36 4.65
CA PHE A 108 -4.83 -8.53 5.79
C PHE A 108 -5.41 -9.36 6.95
N MET A 109 -6.20 -10.39 6.65
CA MET A 109 -6.77 -11.26 7.69
C MET A 109 -5.69 -12.10 8.39
N ILE A 110 -4.76 -12.68 7.63
CA ILE A 110 -3.65 -13.48 8.17
C ILE A 110 -2.74 -12.59 9.03
N SER A 111 -2.38 -11.41 8.54
CA SER A 111 -1.48 -10.51 9.24
C SER A 111 -2.09 -10.02 10.55
N MET A 112 -3.39 -9.67 10.55
CA MET A 112 -4.12 -9.28 11.76
C MET A 112 -4.32 -10.45 12.73
N ALA A 113 -4.48 -11.67 12.22
CA ALA A 113 -4.52 -12.87 13.06
C ALA A 113 -3.17 -13.10 13.76
N ILE A 114 -2.04 -12.96 13.04
CA ILE A 114 -0.69 -13.04 13.61
C ILE A 114 -0.50 -11.96 14.69
N PHE A 115 -0.91 -10.73 14.40
CA PHE A 115 -0.87 -9.62 15.36
C PHE A 115 -1.71 -9.92 16.62
N GLY A 116 -2.94 -10.44 16.45
CA GLY A 116 -3.83 -10.80 17.56
C GLY A 116 -3.26 -11.92 18.43
N VAL A 117 -2.76 -13.01 17.82
CA VAL A 117 -2.17 -14.15 18.55
C VAL A 117 -0.90 -13.74 19.30
N ALA A 118 -0.03 -12.94 18.67
CA ALA A 118 1.18 -12.44 19.33
C ALA A 118 0.86 -11.49 20.50
N SER A 119 -0.16 -10.64 20.33
CA SER A 119 -0.67 -9.76 21.39
C SER A 119 -1.23 -10.56 22.57
N LEU A 120 -2.02 -11.60 22.27
CA LEU A 120 -2.62 -12.47 23.27
C LEU A 120 -1.56 -13.26 24.04
N GLY A 121 -0.56 -13.81 23.34
CA GLY A 121 0.58 -14.45 23.98
C GLY A 121 1.33 -13.51 24.93
N SER A 122 1.51 -12.24 24.53
CA SER A 122 2.23 -11.25 25.33
C SER A 122 1.53 -10.92 26.66
N THR A 123 0.22 -11.14 26.75
CA THR A 123 -0.56 -10.97 27.99
C THR A 123 -0.26 -12.06 29.04
N PHE A 124 0.03 -13.29 28.60
CA PHE A 124 0.25 -14.42 29.50
C PHE A 124 1.71 -14.62 29.89
N LEU A 125 2.64 -13.99 29.18
CA LEU A 125 4.06 -14.12 29.43
C LEU A 125 4.52 -13.28 30.62
N ASN A 126 5.25 -13.93 31.54
CA ASN A 126 5.92 -13.29 32.69
C ASN A 126 7.43 -13.11 32.47
N ASN A 127 7.91 -13.27 31.24
CA ASN A 127 9.34 -13.18 30.90
C ASN A 127 9.56 -12.10 29.85
N ILE A 128 10.47 -11.16 30.14
CA ILE A 128 10.76 -10.01 29.28
C ILE A 128 11.28 -10.43 27.91
N TRP A 129 12.14 -11.45 27.84
CA TRP A 129 12.72 -11.94 26.58
C TRP A 129 11.67 -12.62 25.70
N GLY A 130 10.71 -13.31 26.32
CA GLY A 130 9.58 -13.86 25.56
C GLY A 130 8.65 -12.75 25.03
N ILE A 131 8.45 -11.67 25.81
CA ILE A 131 7.73 -10.48 25.34
C ILE A 131 8.48 -9.84 24.16
N VAL A 132 9.81 -9.74 24.20
CA VAL A 132 10.62 -9.24 23.07
C VAL A 132 10.31 -10.02 21.79
N VAL A 133 10.37 -11.36 21.84
CA VAL A 133 10.12 -12.20 20.66
C VAL A 133 8.70 -12.02 20.14
N LEU A 134 7.71 -12.01 21.04
CA LEU A 134 6.32 -11.79 20.65
C LEU A 134 6.09 -10.39 20.09
N ARG A 135 6.82 -9.37 20.55
CA ARG A 135 6.78 -8.02 19.99
C ARG A 135 7.31 -7.96 18.57
N CYS A 136 8.38 -8.69 18.27
CA CYS A 136 8.86 -8.82 16.90
C CYS A 136 7.77 -9.45 16.01
N ILE A 137 7.16 -10.56 16.45
CA ILE A 137 6.07 -11.23 15.70
C ILE A 137 4.85 -10.32 15.54
N GLN A 138 4.49 -9.58 16.59
CA GLN A 138 3.39 -8.62 16.60
C GLN A 138 3.64 -7.52 15.54
N SER A 139 4.84 -6.94 15.48
CA SER A 139 5.18 -5.93 14.49
C SER A 139 5.13 -6.47 13.06
N VAL A 140 5.53 -7.72 12.83
CA VAL A 140 5.41 -8.37 11.51
C VAL A 140 3.94 -8.46 11.10
N GLY A 141 3.03 -8.85 12.01
CA GLY A 141 1.60 -8.95 11.72
C GLY A 141 0.90 -7.61 11.43
N SER A 142 1.30 -6.53 12.12
CA SER A 142 0.66 -5.21 11.94
C SER A 142 1.11 -4.49 10.65
N SER A 143 2.35 -4.74 10.21
CA SER A 143 3.01 -4.06 9.08
C SER A 143 2.34 -4.22 7.70
N CYS A 144 1.50 -5.25 7.52
CA CYS A 144 0.87 -5.55 6.22
C CYS A 144 0.08 -4.36 5.67
N GLY A 145 -0.61 -3.60 6.53
CA GLY A 145 -1.44 -2.48 6.08
C GLY A 145 -0.67 -1.30 5.52
N GLN A 146 0.57 -1.09 5.96
CA GLN A 146 1.41 0.00 5.46
C GLN A 146 1.84 -0.24 4.00
N SER A 147 2.22 -1.48 3.69
CA SER A 147 2.71 -1.85 2.36
C SER A 147 1.56 -2.15 1.39
N VAL A 148 0.74 -3.15 1.71
CA VAL A 148 -0.36 -3.60 0.84
C VAL A 148 -1.42 -2.52 0.70
N GLY A 149 -1.63 -1.72 1.75
CA GLY A 149 -2.61 -0.64 1.72
C GLY A 149 -2.30 0.46 0.71
N ALA A 150 -1.02 0.84 0.57
CA ALA A 150 -0.60 1.81 -0.43
C ALA A 150 -0.83 1.29 -1.87
N GLY A 151 -0.63 -0.02 -2.09
CA GLY A 151 -0.92 -0.69 -3.35
C GLY A 151 -2.42 -0.83 -3.65
N VAL A 152 -3.30 -0.94 -2.64
CA VAL A 152 -4.76 -0.93 -2.89
C VAL A 152 -5.24 0.45 -3.31
N ILE A 153 -4.70 1.50 -2.69
CA ILE A 153 -5.07 2.88 -3.00
C ILE A 153 -4.62 3.24 -4.42
N SER A 154 -3.44 2.77 -4.85
CA SER A 154 -2.95 2.99 -6.22
C SER A 154 -3.84 2.39 -7.30
N ASP A 155 -4.48 1.26 -7.01
CA ASP A 155 -5.24 0.53 -8.00
C ASP A 155 -6.69 1.04 -8.08
N CYS A 156 -7.22 1.57 -6.98
CA CYS A 156 -8.59 2.09 -6.90
C CYS A 156 -8.77 3.52 -7.45
N TYR A 157 -7.71 4.33 -7.43
CA TYR A 157 -7.77 5.75 -7.76
C TYR A 157 -6.94 6.08 -9.01
N PRO A 158 -7.46 6.91 -9.92
CA PRO A 158 -6.69 7.43 -11.04
C PRO A 158 -5.63 8.42 -10.55
N VAL A 159 -4.61 8.68 -11.38
CA VAL A 159 -3.40 9.43 -11.01
C VAL A 159 -3.74 10.83 -10.47
N GLU A 160 -4.77 11.47 -11.04
CA GLU A 160 -5.19 12.83 -10.72
C GLU A 160 -5.79 12.95 -9.30
N GLN A 161 -6.41 11.87 -8.80
CA GLN A 161 -7.10 11.85 -7.49
C GLN A 161 -6.31 11.10 -6.41
N ARG A 162 -5.20 10.46 -6.78
CA ARG A 162 -4.40 9.60 -5.89
C ARG A 162 -3.79 10.37 -4.72
N GLY A 163 -3.39 11.63 -4.92
CA GLY A 163 -2.86 12.48 -3.85
C GLY A 163 -3.89 12.75 -2.73
N ALA A 164 -5.13 13.07 -3.10
CA ALA A 164 -6.20 13.29 -2.13
C ALA A 164 -6.58 12.01 -1.37
N ALA A 165 -6.52 10.85 -2.04
CA ALA A 165 -6.74 9.55 -1.41
C ALA A 165 -5.64 9.21 -0.38
N PHE A 166 -4.37 9.43 -0.73
CA PHE A 166 -3.25 9.25 0.20
C PHE A 166 -3.32 10.21 1.40
N GLY A 167 -3.75 11.45 1.19
CA GLY A 167 -3.97 12.41 2.29
C GLY A 167 -4.95 11.86 3.34
N LYS A 168 -6.08 11.30 2.91
CA LYS A 168 -7.07 10.66 3.81
C LYS A 168 -6.50 9.43 4.51
N TYR A 169 -5.74 8.62 3.78
CA TYR A 169 -5.09 7.43 4.31
C TYR A 169 -4.08 7.77 5.41
N PHE A 170 -3.12 8.65 5.14
CA PHE A 170 -2.10 9.03 6.12
C PHE A 170 -2.68 9.75 7.32
N PHE A 171 -3.71 10.59 7.13
CA PHE A 171 -4.42 11.22 8.25
C PHE A 171 -4.92 10.17 9.25
N ALA A 172 -5.58 9.12 8.76
CA ALA A 172 -6.06 8.04 9.62
C ALA A 172 -4.92 7.17 10.19
N VAL A 173 -3.83 6.96 9.44
CA VAL A 173 -2.65 6.22 9.94
C VAL A 173 -1.99 6.96 11.12
N PHE A 174 -1.81 8.28 11.01
CA PHE A 174 -1.19 9.08 12.08
C PHE A 174 -2.10 9.28 13.30
N LEU A 175 -3.41 9.17 13.12
CA LEU A 175 -4.35 9.19 14.24
C LEU A 175 -4.11 8.02 15.20
N GLY A 176 -3.61 6.88 14.71
CA GLY A 176 -3.24 5.73 15.54
C GLY A 176 -2.18 6.07 16.60
N PRO A 177 -0.95 6.44 16.21
CA PRO A 177 0.08 6.89 17.13
C PRO A 177 -0.36 7.99 18.10
N LEU A 178 -1.19 8.94 17.64
CA LEU A 178 -1.69 10.05 18.45
C LEU A 178 -2.59 9.57 19.59
N LEU A 179 -3.49 8.62 19.31
CA LEU A 179 -4.41 8.07 20.31
C LEU A 179 -3.75 7.05 21.24
N GLY A 180 -2.63 6.43 20.83
CA GLY A 180 -1.99 5.37 21.60
C GLY A 180 -1.64 5.74 23.04
N PRO A 181 -0.88 6.82 23.33
CA PRO A 181 -0.53 7.19 24.70
C PRO A 181 -1.74 7.59 25.56
N ILE A 182 -2.78 8.18 24.94
CA ILE A 182 -4.01 8.58 25.63
C ILE A 182 -4.75 7.34 26.13
N VAL A 183 -4.95 6.36 25.23
CA VAL A 183 -5.59 5.09 25.59
C VAL A 183 -4.69 4.29 26.54
N GLY A 184 -3.37 4.26 26.30
CA GLY A 184 -2.41 3.56 27.13
C GLY A 184 -2.40 4.06 28.56
N GLY A 185 -2.40 5.38 28.76
CA GLY A 185 -2.47 5.99 30.10
C GLY A 185 -3.76 5.62 30.84
N PHE A 186 -4.91 5.65 30.16
CA PHE A 186 -6.19 5.26 30.76
C PHE A 186 -6.24 3.76 31.11
N VAL A 187 -5.72 2.90 30.22
CA VAL A 187 -5.73 1.45 30.41
C VAL A 187 -4.85 1.02 31.58
N ILE A 188 -3.73 1.71 31.84
CA ILE A 188 -2.84 1.42 32.98
C ILE A 188 -3.48 1.73 34.32
N MET A 189 -4.47 2.64 34.38
CA MET A 189 -5.22 2.93 35.60
C MET A 189 -6.16 1.79 36.02
N SER A 190 -6.38 0.79 35.16
CA SER A 190 -7.23 -0.36 35.44
C SER A 190 -6.48 -1.42 36.25
N ASP A 191 -7.19 -2.21 37.05
CA ASP A 191 -6.61 -3.26 37.91
C ASP A 191 -5.74 -4.29 37.15
N TYR A 192 -5.99 -4.46 35.84
CA TYR A 192 -5.23 -5.35 34.95
C TYR A 192 -3.85 -4.82 34.51
N SER A 193 -3.42 -3.64 35.00
CA SER A 193 -2.07 -3.08 34.80
C SER A 193 -1.64 -3.05 33.32
N TRP A 194 -0.35 -3.26 33.04
CA TRP A 194 0.23 -3.24 31.68
C TRP A 194 -0.28 -4.35 30.75
N ARG A 195 -0.89 -5.42 31.29
CA ARG A 195 -1.44 -6.53 30.52
C ARG A 195 -2.71 -6.14 29.77
N ALA A 196 -3.48 -5.20 30.32
CA ALA A 196 -4.68 -4.66 29.68
C ALA A 196 -4.35 -3.98 28.35
N THR A 197 -3.17 -3.36 28.22
CA THR A 197 -2.70 -2.76 26.97
C THR A 197 -2.62 -3.78 25.83
N PHE A 198 -2.11 -4.98 26.12
CA PHE A 198 -2.03 -6.07 25.16
C PHE A 198 -3.40 -6.64 24.81
N LEU A 199 -4.29 -6.77 25.81
CA LEU A 199 -5.68 -7.20 25.57
C LEU A 199 -6.44 -6.20 24.69
N PHE A 200 -6.19 -4.90 24.87
CA PHE A 200 -6.76 -3.87 24.00
C PHE A 200 -6.27 -4.03 22.54
N CYS A 201 -4.98 -4.33 22.34
CA CYS A 201 -4.47 -4.66 21.01
C CYS A 201 -5.13 -5.91 20.42
N VAL A 202 -5.43 -6.95 21.22
CA VAL A 202 -6.19 -8.12 20.77
C VAL A 202 -7.60 -7.71 20.33
N ALA A 203 -8.30 -6.90 21.14
CA ALA A 203 -9.63 -6.41 20.79
C ALA A 203 -9.63 -5.60 19.48
N LEU A 204 -8.63 -4.74 19.30
CA LEU A 204 -8.43 -4.02 18.04
C LEU A 204 -8.14 -4.95 16.87
N ALA A 205 -7.34 -6.00 17.06
CA ALA A 205 -7.05 -6.99 16.01
C ALA A 205 -8.34 -7.68 15.54
N VAL A 206 -9.15 -8.17 16.48
CA VAL A 206 -10.44 -8.82 16.20
C VAL A 206 -11.39 -7.85 15.51
N PHE A 207 -11.48 -6.61 15.98
CA PHE A 207 -12.28 -5.57 15.34
C PHE A 207 -11.86 -5.33 13.89
N ASN A 208 -10.55 -5.18 13.62
CA ASN A 208 -10.03 -5.00 12.27
C ASN A 208 -10.33 -6.21 11.37
N ILE A 209 -10.18 -7.44 11.86
CA ILE A 209 -10.51 -8.65 11.09
C ILE A 209 -11.98 -8.66 10.68
N ILE A 210 -12.89 -8.39 11.62
CA ILE A 210 -14.33 -8.32 11.35
C ILE A 210 -14.61 -7.19 10.35
N PHE A 211 -14.01 -6.02 10.56
CA PHE A 211 -14.23 -4.86 9.73
C PHE A 211 -13.75 -5.06 8.28
N VAL A 212 -12.57 -5.67 8.11
CA VAL A 212 -12.01 -6.05 6.81
C VAL A 212 -12.88 -7.09 6.13
N PHE A 213 -13.38 -8.08 6.87
CA PHE A 213 -14.25 -9.12 6.35
C PHE A 213 -15.55 -8.55 5.74
N PHE A 214 -16.14 -7.53 6.38
CA PHE A 214 -17.34 -6.87 5.86
C PHE A 214 -17.04 -5.81 4.78
N SER A 215 -15.93 -5.07 4.91
CA SER A 215 -15.69 -3.86 4.10
C SER A 215 -14.93 -4.11 2.79
N LEU A 216 -14.06 -5.13 2.69
CA LEU A 216 -13.25 -5.37 1.50
C LEU A 216 -13.91 -6.39 0.55
N PRO A 217 -14.47 -6.00 -0.61
CA PRO A 217 -14.51 -6.87 -1.79
C PRO A 217 -13.07 -7.11 -2.31
N GLU A 218 -12.80 -8.23 -2.97
CA GLU A 218 -11.43 -8.56 -3.39
C GLU A 218 -11.02 -7.49 -4.39
N THR A 219 -9.87 -6.85 -4.15
CA THR A 219 -9.44 -5.66 -4.90
C THR A 219 -8.22 -5.95 -5.79
N TYR A 220 -7.85 -7.22 -5.98
CA TYR A 220 -6.72 -7.55 -6.83
C TYR A 220 -7.06 -7.31 -8.31
N ARG A 221 -6.29 -6.46 -9.00
CA ARG A 221 -6.42 -6.19 -10.43
C ARG A 221 -5.36 -7.02 -11.16
N VAL A 222 -5.78 -7.81 -12.15
CA VAL A 222 -4.86 -8.44 -13.11
C VAL A 222 -4.74 -7.44 -14.27
N ASP A 223 -3.61 -6.73 -14.37
CA ASP A 223 -3.43 -5.65 -15.37
C ASP A 223 -3.63 -6.12 -16.81
N GLU A 224 -3.29 -7.38 -17.10
CA GLU A 224 -3.49 -8.02 -18.41
C GLU A 224 -4.94 -7.99 -18.94
N LYS A 225 -5.95 -7.95 -18.07
CA LYS A 225 -7.37 -7.94 -18.48
C LYS A 225 -7.93 -6.55 -18.82
N PHE A 226 -7.30 -5.48 -18.32
CA PHE A 226 -7.89 -4.13 -18.37
C PHE A 226 -7.06 -3.13 -19.19
N ASP A 227 -5.77 -3.40 -19.43
CA ASP A 227 -4.95 -2.57 -20.33
C ASP A 227 -5.35 -2.75 -21.80
N THR A 228 -6.04 -3.84 -22.16
CA THR A 228 -6.57 -4.07 -23.51
C THR A 228 -7.78 -3.20 -23.87
N GLN A 229 -8.36 -2.48 -22.90
CA GLN A 229 -9.57 -1.66 -23.10
C GLN A 229 -9.29 -0.15 -23.17
N LEU A 230 -8.04 0.28 -23.02
CA LEU A 230 -7.69 1.67 -23.28
C LEU A 230 -7.81 1.88 -24.80
N PRO A 231 -8.52 2.92 -25.28
CA PRO A 231 -8.48 3.28 -26.68
C PRO A 231 -7.02 3.55 -27.01
N VAL A 232 -6.41 2.67 -27.79
CA VAL A 232 -5.15 2.96 -28.46
C VAL A 232 -5.49 4.14 -29.36
N THR A 233 -5.18 5.36 -28.91
CA THR A 233 -5.06 6.50 -29.82
C THR A 233 -4.02 6.05 -30.84
N ASN A 234 -4.50 5.67 -32.03
CA ASN A 234 -3.68 5.17 -33.12
C ASN A 234 -2.56 6.18 -33.38
N ALA A 235 -1.37 5.90 -32.83
CA ALA A 235 -0.15 6.47 -33.36
C ALA A 235 -0.01 5.86 -34.77
N PRO A 236 0.12 6.66 -35.83
CA PRO A 236 0.25 6.12 -37.16
C PRO A 236 1.55 5.31 -37.22
N SER A 237 1.44 4.00 -37.39
CA SER A 237 2.56 3.13 -37.70
C SER A 237 2.97 3.37 -39.15
N PRO A 238 4.23 3.72 -39.47
CA PRO A 238 4.73 3.56 -40.82
C PRO A 238 5.10 2.09 -41.02
N VAL A 239 4.31 1.47 -41.89
CA VAL A 239 4.51 0.15 -42.48
C VAL A 239 5.83 0.07 -43.25
N GLY A 240 6.51 -1.08 -43.14
CA GLY A 240 7.09 -1.77 -44.30
C GLY A 240 8.60 -1.70 -44.48
N GLU A 241 9.30 -2.75 -44.08
CA GLU A 241 10.51 -3.20 -44.75
C GLU A 241 10.21 -3.54 -46.22
N THR A 242 11.00 -3.00 -47.15
CA THR A 242 11.31 -3.69 -48.41
C THR A 242 12.75 -3.42 -48.82
N GLU A 243 13.31 -4.47 -49.41
CA GLU A 243 14.71 -4.84 -49.54
C GLU A 243 15.34 -4.35 -50.87
N LYS A 244 16.67 -4.13 -50.84
CA LYS A 244 17.68 -4.20 -51.94
C LYS A 244 17.86 -3.07 -52.99
N ALA A 245 19.09 -2.54 -52.93
CA ALA A 245 20.15 -2.53 -53.96
C ALA A 245 20.23 -1.44 -55.06
N SER A 246 21.47 -0.97 -55.23
CA SER A 246 22.12 -0.34 -56.40
C SER A 246 22.10 1.20 -56.51
N GLY A 247 23.28 1.84 -56.43
CA GLY A 247 23.51 3.24 -56.85
C GLY A 247 23.79 3.37 -58.36
N PRO A 248 24.52 4.39 -58.87
CA PRO A 248 24.74 5.79 -58.43
C PRO A 248 24.40 6.82 -59.55
N ASN A 249 24.44 8.14 -59.28
CA ASN A 249 24.94 9.25 -60.16
C ASN A 249 24.16 10.58 -60.16
N SER A 250 24.95 11.65 -60.39
CA SER A 250 24.69 12.96 -61.04
C SER A 250 23.75 13.94 -60.33
N LEU A 251 24.26 15.05 -59.79
CA LEU A 251 24.73 16.31 -60.44
C LEU A 251 23.57 17.24 -60.85
N SER A 252 23.67 18.46 -60.29
CA SER A 252 23.29 19.76 -60.90
C SER A 252 21.77 20.00 -61.09
N GLU A 253 21.18 21.18 -61.04
CA GLU A 253 21.65 22.56 -61.22
C GLU A 253 20.43 23.52 -61.00
N THR A 254 20.69 24.78 -60.63
CA THR A 254 19.98 26.01 -61.12
C THR A 254 18.55 26.28 -60.61
N ILE A 255 18.25 27.25 -59.73
CA ILE A 255 18.33 28.73 -59.79
C ILE A 255 17.64 29.38 -61.02
N SER A 256 16.46 29.98 -60.82
CA SER A 256 16.04 31.28 -61.40
C SER A 256 14.64 31.62 -60.85
N ASP A 257 14.55 32.63 -59.99
CA ASP A 257 14.17 34.04 -60.29
C ASP A 257 12.66 34.23 -60.51
N VAL A 258 12.01 34.99 -59.63
CA VAL A 258 11.19 36.21 -59.91
C VAL A 258 10.80 36.86 -58.57
N ASP A 259 11.34 38.06 -58.34
CA ASP A 259 10.85 39.08 -57.39
C ASP A 259 9.62 39.80 -57.94
N GLU A 260 8.59 40.07 -57.12
CA GLU A 260 8.08 41.45 -56.88
C GLU A 260 6.93 41.52 -55.83
N HIS A 261 7.26 42.15 -54.70
CA HIS A 261 6.47 43.15 -53.96
C HIS A 261 4.96 42.95 -53.69
N GLY A 262 4.67 42.47 -52.46
CA GLY A 262 4.14 43.35 -51.42
C GLY A 262 2.66 43.21 -51.01
N ALA A 263 2.39 42.47 -49.93
CA ALA A 263 1.77 43.01 -48.70
C ALA A 263 1.59 41.96 -47.58
N ASN A 264 2.09 42.34 -46.39
CA ASN A 264 1.63 42.00 -45.03
C ASN A 264 2.35 40.88 -44.21
N LYS A 265 3.37 41.33 -43.43
CA LYS A 265 3.52 41.26 -41.94
C LYS A 265 2.95 39.99 -41.24
N ILE A 266 3.68 39.18 -40.45
CA ILE A 266 4.74 39.37 -39.42
C ILE A 266 5.52 38.02 -39.25
N PRO A 267 6.81 38.04 -38.83
CA PRO A 267 7.76 36.95 -39.08
C PRO A 267 7.89 35.90 -37.98
N ALA A 268 8.36 34.72 -38.39
CA ALA A 268 8.76 33.59 -37.57
C ALA A 268 9.85 33.97 -36.55
N GLN A 269 9.54 33.79 -35.25
CA GLN A 269 10.54 33.76 -34.19
C GLN A 269 11.00 32.33 -33.95
N LYS A 270 12.15 32.01 -34.55
CA LYS A 270 13.27 31.24 -33.99
C LYS A 270 12.95 30.41 -32.73
N VAL A 271 12.48 29.17 -32.91
CA VAL A 271 12.54 28.18 -31.82
C VAL A 271 13.98 27.66 -31.78
N VAL A 272 14.67 28.11 -30.75
CA VAL A 272 15.97 27.61 -30.32
C VAL A 272 15.87 26.08 -30.18
N LYS A 273 16.71 25.35 -30.92
CA LYS A 273 17.05 23.97 -30.59
C LYS A 273 17.76 24.01 -29.23
N THR A 274 17.02 23.82 -28.15
CA THR A 274 17.61 23.30 -26.92
C THR A 274 17.59 21.79 -27.06
N ASP A 275 18.78 21.22 -27.27
CA ASP A 275 19.04 19.80 -27.08
C ASP A 275 18.57 19.43 -25.66
N VAL A 276 17.45 18.71 -25.58
CA VAL A 276 17.05 18.04 -24.35
C VAL A 276 17.63 16.64 -24.42
N PRO A 277 18.54 16.25 -23.51
CA PRO A 277 19.21 14.96 -23.56
C PRO A 277 18.21 13.81 -23.46
N GLU A 278 18.49 12.74 -24.21
CA GLU A 278 17.80 11.45 -24.27
C GLU A 278 17.69 10.76 -22.90
N ALA A 279 16.84 11.27 -22.01
CA ALA A 279 16.62 10.68 -20.68
C ALA A 279 15.14 10.37 -20.36
N ILE A 280 14.22 10.63 -21.29
CA ILE A 280 12.76 10.46 -21.04
C ILE A 280 12.18 9.24 -21.78
N CYS A 281 13.01 8.47 -22.50
CA CYS A 281 12.57 7.27 -23.23
C CYS A 281 12.92 5.93 -22.53
N GLN A 282 13.42 5.96 -21.29
CA GLN A 282 13.72 4.74 -20.51
C GLN A 282 12.77 4.48 -19.33
N THR A 283 11.72 5.28 -19.14
CA THR A 283 10.77 5.10 -18.02
C THR A 283 9.82 3.90 -18.18
N GLY A 284 10.06 3.04 -19.18
CA GLY A 284 9.23 1.90 -19.52
C GLY A 284 9.81 0.53 -19.14
N TYR A 285 10.84 0.42 -18.30
CA TYR A 285 11.31 -0.87 -17.78
C TYR A 285 12.03 -0.69 -16.43
N PHE A 286 11.29 -0.34 -15.38
CA PHE A 286 11.79 -0.40 -14.00
C PHE A 286 10.79 -1.14 -13.11
N TYR A 287 10.67 -2.44 -13.35
CA TYR A 287 10.11 -3.38 -12.38
C TYR A 287 11.19 -4.43 -12.08
N GLY A 288 11.83 -4.28 -10.92
CA GLY A 288 12.71 -5.32 -10.36
C GLY A 288 14.19 -4.98 -10.28
N GLN A 289 14.57 -3.94 -9.50
CA GLN A 289 15.79 -4.02 -8.65
C GLN A 289 16.02 -2.85 -7.66
N ASP A 290 15.29 -1.73 -7.74
CA ASP A 290 15.66 -0.52 -6.99
C ASP A 290 14.91 -0.22 -5.68
N VAL A 291 14.33 -1.23 -5.01
CA VAL A 291 13.68 -0.98 -3.71
C VAL A 291 14.74 -0.69 -2.62
N SER A 292 15.92 -1.31 -2.71
CA SER A 292 17.01 -1.07 -1.75
C SER A 292 17.66 0.31 -1.88
N VAL A 293 17.70 0.89 -3.09
CA VAL A 293 18.37 2.19 -3.30
C VAL A 293 17.46 3.36 -2.89
N ALA A 294 16.15 3.23 -3.12
CA ALA A 294 15.17 4.24 -2.69
C ALA A 294 15.09 4.35 -1.15
N ALA A 295 15.16 3.22 -0.42
CA ALA A 295 15.14 3.21 1.05
C ALA A 295 16.40 3.89 1.65
N VAL A 296 17.57 3.71 1.04
CA VAL A 296 18.83 4.35 1.48
C VAL A 296 18.82 5.86 1.20
N ARG A 297 18.14 6.30 0.14
CA ARG A 297 18.04 7.73 -0.22
C ARG A 297 17.11 8.51 0.71
N TRP A 298 16.09 7.87 1.27
CA TRP A 298 15.22 8.46 2.30
C TRP A 298 15.90 8.63 3.66
N TRP A 299 16.87 7.78 4.02
CA TRP A 299 17.59 7.87 5.30
C TRP A 299 18.63 8.99 5.36
N LYS A 300 19.10 9.52 4.21
CA LYS A 300 20.09 10.61 4.16
C LYS A 300 19.51 12.03 4.27
N ILE A 301 18.18 12.16 4.37
CA ILE A 301 17.48 13.46 4.39
C ILE A 301 16.85 13.75 5.77
N ALA A 302 16.95 12.82 6.73
CA ALA A 302 16.61 13.03 8.14
C ALA A 302 17.88 13.01 9.00
#